data_AF-A0A933RR97-F1
#
_entry.id   AF-A0A933RR97-F1
#
_cell.length_a   1.000
_cell.length_b   1.000
_cell.length_c   1.000
_cell.angle_alpha   90.00
_cell.angle_beta   90.00
_cell.angle_gamma   90.00
#
_symmetry.space_group_name_H-M   'P 1'
#
loop_
_entity.id
_entity.type
_entity.pdbx_description
1 polymer ?
#
loop_
_entity_poly.entity_id
_entity_poly.type
_entity_poly.pdbx_seq_one_letter_code
_entity_poly.pdbx_strand_id
1 'polypeptide(L)'
;MMGIGPMEIVVILVVTLLVVGPEKMPELARSLARLMRDVRRMMDDARGQIEEITREELLNKKDVDSYYRDVVDTVKKSIDAPDIDTIGQEINKEMEKAIQQLEKEPEEPPKPENPPAQPSP
;
A
#
# COMPACT_ATOMS: atom_id res chain seq x y z
N MET A 1 -30.61 6.38 -14.83
CA MET A 1 -30.59 6.79 -13.42
C MET A 1 -29.15 6.88 -12.96
N MET A 2 -28.56 8.07 -12.99
CA MET A 2 -27.35 8.44 -12.25
C MET A 2 -27.46 9.94 -12.01
N GLY A 3 -28.05 10.30 -10.88
CA GLY A 3 -28.18 11.67 -10.46
C GLY A 3 -27.82 11.73 -9.00
N ILE A 4 -26.52 11.68 -8.69
CA ILE A 4 -26.07 12.21 -7.40
C ILE A 4 -26.16 13.73 -7.57
N GLY A 5 -27.23 14.30 -7.03
CA GLY A 5 -27.43 15.73 -6.96
C GLY A 5 -26.54 16.36 -5.89
N PRO A 6 -26.42 17.70 -5.92
CA PRO A 6 -25.65 18.44 -4.92
C PRO A 6 -26.12 18.17 -3.49
N MET A 7 -27.42 17.87 -3.29
CA MET A 7 -27.94 17.50 -1.97
C MET A 7 -27.46 16.13 -1.49
N GLU A 8 -27.41 15.09 -2.34
CA GLU A 8 -26.88 13.80 -1.92
C GLU A 8 -25.39 13.88 -1.55
N ILE A 9 -24.60 14.70 -2.25
CA ILE A 9 -23.18 14.93 -1.88
C ILE A 9 -23.06 15.54 -0.48
N VAL A 10 -23.91 16.53 -0.15
CA VAL A 10 -23.90 17.15 1.19
C VAL A 10 -24.23 16.14 2.28
N VAL A 11 -25.22 15.27 2.05
CA VAL A 11 -25.58 14.22 3.02
C VAL A 11 -24.41 13.25 3.23
N ILE A 12 -23.76 12.80 2.16
CA ILE A 12 -22.58 11.92 2.25
C ILE A 12 -21.44 12.61 3.00
N LEU A 13 -21.19 13.90 2.75
CA LEU A 13 -20.19 14.68 3.47
C LEU A 13 -20.49 14.72 4.96
N VAL A 14 -21.73 15.03 5.37
CA VAL A 14 -22.11 15.08 6.79
C VAL A 14 -21.86 13.72 7.46
N VAL A 15 -22.32 12.63 6.86
CA VAL A 15 -22.10 11.28 7.41
C VAL A 15 -20.61 10.95 7.52
N THR A 16 -19.84 11.24 6.48
CA THR A 16 -18.39 10.95 6.47
C THR A 16 -17.64 11.80 7.50
N LEU A 17 -18.02 13.07 7.66
CA LEU A 17 -17.47 13.96 8.69
C LEU A 17 -17.81 13.48 10.10
N LEU A 18 -18.95 12.83 10.33
CA LEU A 18 -19.28 12.24 11.63
C LEU A 18 -18.47 10.97 11.93
N VAL A 19 -18.24 10.13 10.92
CA VAL A 19 -17.49 8.87 11.07
C VAL A 19 -15.99 9.12 11.23
N VAL A 20 -15.42 9.95 10.34
CA VAL A 20 -13.98 10.21 10.28
C VAL A 20 -13.59 11.41 11.15
N GLY A 21 -14.48 12.38 11.29
CA GLY A 21 -14.23 13.65 11.97
C GLY A 21 -14.02 14.82 10.99
N PRO A 22 -14.56 16.03 11.29
CA PRO A 22 -14.41 17.20 10.42
C PRO A 22 -12.98 17.74 10.36
N GLU A 23 -12.16 17.45 11.37
CA GLU A 23 -10.75 17.86 11.42
C GLU A 23 -9.85 16.95 10.58
N LYS A 24 -10.17 15.65 10.51
CA LYS A 24 -9.35 14.64 9.81
C LYS A 24 -9.59 14.62 8.30
N MET A 25 -10.82 14.88 7.84
CA MET A 25 -11.14 14.96 6.41
C MET A 25 -10.28 15.96 5.60
N PRO A 26 -10.10 17.22 6.03
CA PRO A 26 -9.22 18.16 5.32
C PRO A 26 -7.74 17.75 5.37
N GLU A 27 -7.29 17.10 6.44
CA GLU A 27 -5.93 16.59 6.56
C GLU A 27 -5.67 15.41 5.60
N LEU A 28 -6.60 14.46 5.52
CA LEU A 28 -6.57 13.36 4.56
C LEU A 28 -6.63 13.87 3.11
N ALA A 29 -7.52 14.83 2.82
CA ALA A 29 -7.63 15.44 1.51
C ALA A 29 -6.34 16.16 1.10
N ARG A 30 -5.69 16.88 2.03
CA ARG A 30 -4.39 17.53 1.79
C ARG A 30 -3.29 16.52 1.50
N SER A 31 -3.25 15.41 2.24
CA SER A 31 -2.26 14.36 2.06
C SER A 31 -2.41 13.65 0.71
N LEU A 32 -3.64 13.29 0.36
CA LEU A 32 -3.97 12.74 -0.96
C LEU A 32 -3.69 13.74 -2.10
N ALA A 33 -3.98 15.02 -1.89
CA ALA A 33 -3.71 16.06 -2.89
C ALA A 33 -2.20 16.24 -3.14
N ARG A 34 -1.37 16.15 -2.09
CA ARG A 34 0.09 16.14 -2.22
C ARG A 34 0.56 14.92 -3.02
N LEU A 35 0.10 13.73 -2.65
CA LEU A 35 0.41 12.50 -3.38
C LEU A 35 0.01 12.59 -4.86
N MET A 36 -1.20 13.06 -5.16
CA MET A 36 -1.67 13.23 -6.53
C MET A 36 -0.83 14.26 -7.32
N ARG A 37 -0.36 15.32 -6.64
CA ARG A 37 0.51 16.32 -7.25
C ARG A 37 1.89 15.75 -7.57
N ASP A 38 2.44 14.95 -6.66
CA ASP A 38 3.74 14.30 -6.85
C ASP A 38 3.66 13.27 -7.97
N VAL A 39 2.67 12.37 -7.95
CA VAL A 39 2.41 11.43 -9.06
C VAL A 39 2.27 12.15 -10.40
N ARG A 40 1.57 13.29 -10.43
CA ARG A 40 1.43 14.08 -11.66
C ARG A 40 2.76 14.63 -12.15
N ARG A 41 3.61 15.14 -11.26
CA ARG A 41 4.97 15.59 -11.61
C ARG A 41 5.83 14.46 -12.14
N MET A 42 5.79 13.31 -11.47
CA MET A 42 6.49 12.10 -11.90
C MET A 42 6.04 11.67 -13.31
N MET A 43 4.75 11.73 -13.59
CA MET A 43 4.20 11.47 -14.93
C MET A 43 4.66 12.50 -15.97
N ASP A 44 4.70 13.79 -15.61
CA ASP A 44 5.14 14.85 -16.50
C ASP A 44 6.64 14.72 -16.83
N ASP A 45 7.47 14.41 -15.82
CA ASP A 45 8.91 14.15 -16.00
C ASP A 45 9.17 12.90 -16.85
N ALA A 46 8.43 11.81 -16.59
CA ALA A 46 8.53 10.59 -17.39
C ALA A 46 8.11 10.82 -18.85
N ARG A 47 7.07 11.64 -19.10
CA ARG A 47 6.67 12.03 -20.45
C ARG A 47 7.78 12.83 -21.15
N GLY A 48 8.37 13.80 -20.46
CA GLY A 48 9.50 14.59 -21.00
C GLY A 48 10.71 13.71 -21.34
N GLN A 49 11.06 12.78 -20.45
CA GLN A 49 12.15 11.83 -20.69
C GLN A 49 11.86 10.87 -21.86
N ILE A 50 10.64 10.39 -22.01
CA ILE A 50 10.26 9.52 -23.14
C ILE A 50 10.31 10.26 -24.48
N GLU A 51 10.01 11.56 -24.48
CA GLU A 51 10.08 12.41 -25.68
C GLU A 51 11.54 12.72 -26.08
N GLU A 52 12.46 12.73 -25.12
CA GLU A 52 13.90 13.01 -25.32
C GLU A 52 14.74 11.74 -25.57
N ILE A 53 14.26 10.57 -25.12
CA ILE A 53 15.00 9.31 -25.18
C ILE A 53 14.62 8.47 -26.41
N THR A 54 15.62 8.08 -27.20
CA THR A 54 15.48 6.99 -28.18
C THR A 54 15.34 5.66 -27.42
N ARG A 55 14.56 4.70 -27.92
CA ARG A 55 14.18 3.40 -27.27
C ARG A 55 15.28 2.63 -26.51
N GLU A 56 16.55 2.91 -26.79
CA GLU A 56 17.75 2.30 -26.21
C GLU A 56 18.14 2.84 -24.81
N GLU A 57 17.76 4.07 -24.42
CA GLU A 57 18.16 4.66 -23.12
C GLU A 57 17.18 4.35 -21.97
N LEU A 58 15.92 4.02 -22.28
CA LEU A 58 14.85 3.69 -21.31
C LEU A 58 15.15 2.46 -20.42
N LEU A 59 16.20 1.69 -20.74
CA LEU A 59 16.56 0.44 -20.05
C LEU A 59 17.76 0.57 -19.10
N ASN A 60 18.30 1.78 -18.89
CA ASN A 60 19.39 1.95 -17.94
C ASN A 60 18.89 1.85 -16.49
N LYS A 61 19.16 0.71 -15.85
CA LYS A 61 18.78 0.41 -14.45
C LYS A 61 19.28 1.43 -13.41
N LYS A 62 20.29 2.25 -13.75
CA LYS A 62 20.89 3.23 -12.82
C LYS A 62 19.99 4.43 -12.54
N ASP A 63 19.13 4.81 -13.47
CA ASP A 63 18.27 6.00 -13.32
C ASP A 63 17.07 5.70 -12.41
N VAL A 64 16.61 4.46 -12.43
CA VAL A 64 15.53 3.98 -11.57
C VAL A 64 15.96 4.07 -10.09
N ASP A 65 17.11 3.51 -9.73
CA ASP A 65 17.56 3.52 -8.33
C ASP A 65 17.79 4.93 -7.77
N SER A 66 18.29 5.86 -8.58
CA SER A 66 18.49 7.25 -8.15
C SER A 66 17.15 7.97 -7.95
N TYR A 67 16.20 7.74 -8.85
CA TYR A 67 14.87 8.32 -8.80
C TYR A 67 14.07 7.82 -7.59
N TYR A 68 14.12 6.52 -7.29
CA TYR A 68 13.49 5.95 -6.10
C TYR A 68 14.04 6.57 -4.81
N ARG A 69 15.34 6.86 -4.74
CA ARG A 69 15.95 7.52 -3.57
C ARG A 69 15.49 8.97 -3.41
N ASP A 70 15.42 9.72 -4.50
CA ASP A 70 15.04 11.14 -4.46
C ASP A 70 13.57 11.33 -4.06
N VAL A 71 12.69 10.43 -4.51
CA VAL A 71 11.29 10.35 -4.08
C VAL A 71 11.20 10.04 -2.59
N VAL A 72 11.92 9.03 -2.09
CA VAL A 72 11.92 8.66 -0.68
C VAL A 72 12.43 9.81 0.20
N ASP A 73 13.49 10.51 -0.21
CA ASP A 73 14.04 11.64 0.53
C ASP A 73 13.10 12.86 0.53
N THR A 74 12.40 13.11 -0.57
CA THR A 74 11.40 14.17 -0.67
C THR A 74 10.18 13.87 0.20
N VAL A 75 9.74 12.60 0.24
CA VAL A 75 8.66 12.14 1.14
C VAL A 75 9.10 12.26 2.60
N LYS A 76 10.32 11.83 2.96
CA LYS A 76 10.88 11.99 4.32
C LYS A 76 10.97 13.46 4.77
N LYS A 77 11.25 14.40 3.86
CA LYS A 77 11.31 15.84 4.18
C LYS A 77 9.96 16.53 4.25
N SER A 78 8.96 16.03 3.54
CA SER A 78 7.66 16.70 3.40
C SER A 78 6.58 16.16 4.36
N ILE A 79 6.82 14.98 4.94
CA ILE A 79 5.99 14.40 5.99
C ILE A 79 6.74 14.54 7.33
N ASP A 80 6.16 15.28 8.27
CA ASP A 80 6.63 15.39 9.67
C ASP A 80 6.25 14.09 10.43
N ALA A 81 6.60 12.94 9.86
CA ALA A 81 6.21 11.63 10.36
C ALA A 81 7.22 11.16 11.43
N PRO A 82 6.74 10.49 12.49
CA PRO A 82 7.60 9.70 13.36
C PRO A 82 8.28 8.62 12.52
N ASP A 83 9.59 8.79 12.36
CA ASP A 83 10.61 7.86 11.90
C ASP A 83 10.13 6.64 11.09
N ILE A 84 10.00 6.82 9.77
CA ILE A 84 9.66 5.77 8.79
C ILE A 84 10.62 4.58 8.87
N ASP A 85 11.85 4.79 9.36
CA ASP A 85 12.81 3.72 9.58
C ASP A 85 12.33 2.72 10.67
N THR A 86 11.50 3.17 11.62
CA THR A 86 10.86 2.31 12.64
C THR A 86 9.80 1.40 12.01
N ILE A 87 8.98 1.93 11.10
CA ILE A 87 7.97 1.16 10.38
C ILE A 87 8.63 0.06 9.54
N GLY A 88 9.74 0.38 8.86
CA GLY A 88 10.51 -0.60 8.09
C GLY A 88 11.12 -1.70 8.96
N GLN A 89 11.60 -1.36 10.17
CA GLN A 89 12.13 -2.34 11.11
C GLN A 89 11.05 -3.27 11.69
N GLU A 90 9.85 -2.75 11.95
CA GLU A 90 8.74 -3.53 12.50
C GLU A 90 8.21 -4.55 11.49
N ILE A 91 8.08 -4.15 10.22
CA ILE A 91 7.68 -5.03 9.10
C ILE A 91 8.71 -6.14 8.87
N ASN A 92 10.01 -5.82 8.84
CA ASN A 92 11.06 -6.82 8.66
C ASN A 92 11.02 -7.88 9.77
N LYS A 93 10.82 -7.44 11.01
CA LYS A 93 10.75 -8.32 12.19
C LYS A 93 9.51 -9.22 12.19
N GLU A 94 8.37 -8.75 11.69
CA GLU A 94 7.16 -9.56 11.51
C GLU A 94 7.32 -10.59 10.38
N MET A 95 7.91 -10.18 9.26
CA MET A 95 8.15 -11.04 8.10
C MET A 95 9.11 -12.18 8.44
N GLU A 96 10.19 -11.90 9.19
CA GLU A 96 11.15 -12.91 9.63
C GLU A 96 10.51 -13.95 10.57
N LYS A 97 9.57 -13.51 11.43
CA LYS A 97 8.77 -14.42 12.28
C LYS A 97 7.78 -15.25 11.48
N ALA A 98 7.16 -14.69 10.45
CA ALA A 98 6.23 -15.40 9.59
C ALA A 98 6.94 -16.47 8.75
N ILE A 99 8.11 -16.15 8.18
CA ILE A 99 8.93 -17.10 7.40
C ILE A 99 9.39 -18.27 8.30
N GLN A 100 9.82 -17.99 9.53
CA GLN A 100 10.18 -19.03 10.50
C GLN A 100 9.02 -19.94 10.94
N GLN A 101 7.77 -19.44 10.86
CA GLN A 101 6.58 -20.26 11.12
C GLN A 101 6.23 -21.16 9.94
N LEU A 102 6.47 -20.69 8.71
CA LEU A 102 6.24 -21.45 7.48
C LEU A 102 7.28 -22.58 7.29
N GLU A 103 8.49 -22.43 7.82
CA GLU A 103 9.57 -23.42 7.69
C GLU A 103 9.46 -24.60 8.69
N LYS A 104 8.51 -24.56 9.64
CA LYS A 104 8.39 -25.55 10.73
C LYS A 104 7.29 -26.61 10.56
N GLU A 105 6.60 -26.66 9.43
CA GLU A 105 5.52 -27.64 9.23
C GLU A 105 5.86 -28.64 8.10
N PRO A 106 6.36 -29.84 8.42
CA PRO A 106 6.24 -31.00 7.55
C PRO A 106 4.94 -31.78 7.85
N GLU A 107 4.29 -32.21 6.77
CA GLU A 107 3.02 -32.93 6.64
C GLU A 107 2.75 -34.07 7.65
N GLU A 108 1.46 -34.25 8.00
CA GLU A 108 0.85 -35.58 7.91
C GLU A 108 -0.63 -35.46 7.45
N PRO A 109 -1.03 -36.09 6.32
CA PRO A 109 -2.43 -36.13 5.91
C PRO A 109 -3.22 -37.07 6.84
N PRO A 110 -4.51 -36.80 7.13
CA PRO A 110 -5.28 -37.65 8.01
C PRO A 110 -5.52 -39.01 7.34
N LYS A 111 -4.98 -40.06 7.94
CA LYS A 111 -5.24 -41.46 7.57
C LYS A 111 -6.70 -41.80 7.93
N PRO A 112 -7.51 -42.36 7.02
CA PRO A 112 -8.88 -42.75 7.35
C PRO A 112 -8.84 -44.01 8.23
N GLU A 113 -9.05 -43.84 9.54
CA GLU A 113 -9.17 -44.93 10.49
C GLU A 113 -10.63 -45.42 10.53
N ASN A 114 -10.84 -46.60 9.96
CA ASN A 114 -12.12 -47.32 9.94
C ASN A 114 -12.49 -47.77 11.37
N PRO A 115 -13.72 -47.59 11.88
CA PRO A 115 -14.04 -47.96 13.25
C PRO A 115 -14.01 -49.49 13.44
N PRO A 116 -13.32 -50.02 14.48
CA PRO A 116 -13.30 -51.44 14.77
C PRO A 116 -14.65 -51.97 15.25
N ALA A 117 -14.91 -53.23 14.87
CA ALA A 117 -16.11 -54.01 15.09
C ALA A 117 -16.65 -53.96 16.54
N GLN A 118 -17.95 -53.71 16.67
CA GLN A 118 -18.69 -53.88 17.92
C GLN A 118 -18.82 -55.38 18.25
N PRO A 119 -18.50 -55.84 19.48
CA PRO A 119 -18.90 -57.17 19.91
C PRO A 119 -20.36 -57.15 20.40
N SER A 120 -21.13 -58.13 19.92
CA SER A 120 -22.52 -58.41 20.30
C SER A 120 -22.70 -58.66 21.80
N PRO A 121 -23.83 -58.24 22.36
CA PRO A 121 -24.73 -59.19 23.02
C PRO A 121 -26.19 -59.10 22.57
#